data_AF-A0A2H6GM19-F1
#
_entry.id   AF-A0A2H6GM19-F1
#
_cell.length_a   1.000
_cell.length_b   1.000
_cell.length_c   1.000
_cell.angle_alpha   90.00
_cell.angle_beta   90.00
_cell.angle_gamma   90.00
#
_symmetry.space_group_name_H-M   'P 1'
#
loop_
_entity.id
_entity.type
_entity.pdbx_description
1 polymer ?
#
loop_
_entity_poly.entity_id
_entity_poly.type
_entity_poly.pdbx_seq_one_letter_code
_entity_poly.pdbx_strand_id
1 'polypeptide(L)' 'MKALIQRVKWARELYELFLDRLVGMGVPTLSGVFQADMLVTLANDGPVTILLESK' A
#
# COMPACT_ATOMS: atom_id res chain seq x y z
N MET A 1 16.61 -11.61 14.71
CA MET A 1 16.33 -10.16 14.88
C MET A 1 16.70 -9.33 13.65
N LYS A 2 17.97 -9.30 13.19
CA LYS A 2 18.40 -8.49 12.02
C LYS A 2 17.60 -8.77 10.73
N ALA A 3 17.31 -10.04 10.42
CA ALA A 3 16.55 -10.40 9.23
C ALA A 3 15.10 -9.89 9.23
N LEU A 4 14.45 -9.80 10.39
CA LEU A 4 13.09 -9.27 10.51
C LEU A 4 13.07 -7.76 10.27
N ILE A 5 14.02 -7.04 10.86
CA ILE A 5 14.20 -5.60 10.62
C ILE A 5 14.45 -5.34 9.13
N GLN A 6 15.25 -6.17 8.48
CA GLN A 6 15.50 -6.06 7.05
C GLN A 6 14.24 -6.26 6.20
N ARG A 7 13.40 -7.24 6.55
CA ARG A 7 12.12 -7.48 5.83
C ARG A 7 11.16 -6.31 5.97
N VAL A 8 11.04 -5.75 7.17
CA VAL A 8 10.20 -4.56 7.41
C VAL A 8 10.68 -3.37 6.60
N LYS A 9 12.00 -3.15 6.57
CA LYS A 9 12.60 -2.09 5.76
C LYS A 9 12.28 -2.25 4.27
N TRP A 10 12.50 -3.44 3.73
CA TRP A 10 12.19 -3.74 2.33
C TRP A 10 10.70 -3.59 2.01
N ALA A 11 9.81 -4.02 2.91
CA ALA A 11 8.38 -3.85 2.73
C ALA A 11 7.97 -2.36 2.70
N ARG A 12 8.59 -1.52 3.52
CA ARG A 12 8.38 -0.07 3.48
C ARG A 12 8.86 0.54 2.18
N GLU A 13 10.07 0.20 1.74
CA GLU A 13 10.66 0.72 0.50
C GLU A 13 9.78 0.38 -0.71
N LEU A 14 9.24 -0.83 -0.78
CA LEU A 14 8.32 -1.24 -1.85
C LEU A 14 6.97 -0.53 -1.78
N TYR A 15 6.43 -0.35 -0.57
CA TYR A 15 5.19 0.40 -0.34
C TYR A 15 5.31 1.86 -0.81
N GLU A 16 6.38 2.54 -0.40
CA GLU A 16 6.66 3.93 -0.78
C GLU A 16 6.88 4.06 -2.29
N LEU A 17 7.70 3.17 -2.88
CA LEU A 17 7.92 3.14 -4.33
C LEU A 17 6.62 2.95 -5.12
N PHE A 18 5.71 2.09 -4.65
CA PHE A 18 4.42 1.87 -5.32
C PHE A 18 3.56 3.14 -5.33
N LEU A 19 3.47 3.85 -4.20
CA LEU A 19 2.75 5.12 -4.11
C LEU A 19 3.35 6.17 -5.04
N ASP A 20 4.67 6.31 -5.04
CA ASP A 20 5.38 7.26 -5.91
C ASP A 20 5.11 7.00 -7.39
N ARG A 21 5.02 5.73 -7.79
CA ARG A 21 4.68 5.35 -9.18
C ARG A 21 3.25 5.72 -9.53
N LEU A 22 2.28 5.50 -8.64
CA LEU A 22 0.89 5.90 -8.88
C LEU A 22 0.76 7.43 -9.03
N VAL A 23 1.40 8.17 -8.13
CA VAL A 23 1.45 9.65 -8.20
C VAL A 23 2.12 10.11 -9.49
N GLY A 24 3.25 9.52 -9.87
CA GLY A 24 3.96 9.84 -11.11
C GLY A 24 3.17 9.53 -12.39
N MET A 25 2.21 8.60 -12.33
CA MET A 25 1.27 8.31 -13.42
C MET A 25 0.07 9.28 -13.45
N GLY A 26 -0.01 10.24 -12.52
CA GLY A 26 -1.13 11.18 -12.41
C GLY A 26 -2.39 10.58 -11.76
N VAL A 27 -2.28 9.42 -11.11
CA VAL A 27 -3.40 8.83 -10.36
C VAL A 27 -3.57 9.57 -9.03
N PRO A 28 -4.76 10.12 -8.72
CA PRO A 28 -5.03 10.69 -7.41
C PRO A 28 -4.81 9.63 -6.34
N THR A 29 -3.78 9.82 -5.51
CA THR A 29 -3.32 8.82 -4.56
C THR A 29 -3.35 9.40 -3.16
N LEU A 30 -4.08 8.73 -2.27
CA LEU A 30 -4.06 8.95 -0.83
C LEU A 30 -3.54 7.67 -0.17
N SER A 31 -2.88 7.81 0.98
CA SER A 31 -2.28 6.69 1.70
C SER A 31 -2.56 6.76 3.20
N GLY A 32 -2.47 5.60 3.85
CA GLY A 32 -2.40 5.49 5.30
C GLY A 32 -0.95 5.63 5.81
N VAL A 33 -0.71 5.14 7.02
CA VAL A 33 0.61 5.14 7.65
C VAL A 33 1.13 3.71 7.74
N PHE A 34 2.30 3.44 7.13
CA PHE A 34 2.92 2.11 7.13
C PHE A 34 3.21 1.64 8.57
N GLN A 35 2.76 0.43 8.93
CA GLN A 35 2.85 -0.18 10.26
C GLN A 35 2.04 0.49 11.39
N ALA A 36 1.20 1.48 11.08
CA ALA A 36 0.26 1.98 12.07
C ALA A 36 -0.91 1.01 12.24
N ASP A 37 -1.43 0.94 13.46
CA ASP A 37 -2.79 0.44 13.68
C ASP A 37 -3.77 1.46 13.08
N MET A 38 -4.65 1.00 12.18
CA MET A 38 -5.51 1.88 11.38
C MET A 38 -6.93 1.33 11.30
N LEU A 39 -7.90 2.21 11.52
CA LEU A 39 -9.29 1.98 11.15
C LEU A 39 -9.53 2.56 9.75
N VAL A 40 -9.77 1.70 8.77
CA VAL A 40 -10.04 2.11 7.37
C VAL A 40 -11.54 2.03 7.10
N THR A 41 -12.17 3.17 6.87
CA THR A 41 -13.57 3.25 6.45
C THR A 41 -13.67 3.24 4.93
N LEU A 42 -14.54 2.41 4.37
CA LEU A 42 -14.76 2.29 2.92
C LEU A 42 -16.25 2.14 2.63
N ALA A 43 -16.77 2.91 1.67
CA ALA A 43 -18.08 2.70 1.07
C ALA A 43 -17.86 2.16 -0.36
N ASN A 44 -18.21 0.89 -0.59
CA ASN A 44 -18.05 0.24 -1.90
C ASN A 44 -19.34 0.41 -2.72
N ASP A 45 -19.38 1.45 -3.56
CA ASP A 45 -20.51 1.73 -4.46
C ASP A 45 -20.56 0.69 -5.58
N GLY A 46 -21.52 -0.24 -5.49
CA GLY A 46 -21.52 -1.52 -6.23
C GLY A 46 -22.23 -2.63 -5.43
N PRO A 47 -21.53 -3.58 -4.77
CA PRO A 47 -20.09 -3.65 -4.51
C PRO A 47 -19.31 -4.45 -5.58
N VAL A 48 -18.13 -3.96 -5.94
CA VAL A 48 -17.19 -4.69 -6.82
C VAL A 48 -15.88 -4.90 -6.07
N THR A 49 -15.29 -6.09 -6.17
CA THR A 49 -13.98 -6.40 -5.60
C THR A 49 -13.17 -7.18 -6.62
N ILE A 50 -11.97 -6.68 -6.93
CA ILE A 50 -11.05 -7.30 -7.88
C ILE A 50 -9.81 -7.72 -7.10
N LEU A 51 -9.47 -9.01 -7.17
CA LEU A 51 -8.21 -9.55 -6.65
C LEU A 51 -7.18 -9.50 -7.78
N LEU A 52 -6.02 -8.91 -7.50
CA LEU A 52 -4.92 -8.78 -8.45
C LEU A 52 -3.64 -9.36 -7.84
N GLU A 53 -2.89 -10.11 -8.65
CA GLU A 53 -1.58 -10.62 -8.32
C GLU A 53 -0.58 -10.18 -9.40
N SER A 54 0.65 -9.86 -9.00
CA SER A 54 1.68 -9.37 -9.93
C SER A 54 2.48 -10.48 -10.62
N LYS A 55 2.22 -11.76 -10.30
CA LYS A 55 2.97 -12.92 -10.79
C LYS A 55 2.09 -13.80 -11.67
#